data_AF-A0A924F897-F1
#
_entry.id   AF-A0A924F897-F1
#
_cell.length_a   1.000
_cell.length_b   1.000
_cell.length_c   1.000
_cell.angle_alpha   90.00
_cell.angle_beta   90.00
_cell.angle_gamma   90.00
#
_symmetry.space_group_name_H-M   'P 1'
#
loop_
_entity.id
_entity.type
_entity.pdbx_description
1 polymer ?
#
loop_
_entity_poly.entity_id
_entity_poly.type
_entity_poly.pdbx_seq_one_letter_code
_entity_poly.pdbx_strand_id
1 'polypeptide(L)'
;MKILITGGKSIKALKLIKAYSNDKVILADYGDMPSFPSITYSFISLGIQNNEVVAHNLLTICLDEAVDAIIPLHKFEVDEILKTSVLFDEFNITVILPLPDYVII
;
A
#
# COMPACT_ATOMS: atom_id res chain seq x y z
N MET A 1 2.32 -12.26 -7.45
CA MET A 1 2.43 -10.80 -7.58
C MET A 1 3.17 -10.25 -6.37
N LYS A 2 3.80 -9.08 -6.50
CA LYS A 2 4.32 -8.28 -5.38
C LYS A 2 3.30 -7.17 -5.11
N ILE A 3 2.75 -7.11 -3.90
CA ILE A 3 1.60 -6.26 -3.55
C ILE A 3 2.00 -5.34 -2.41
N LEU A 4 1.80 -4.04 -2.59
CA LEU A 4 1.93 -3.03 -1.55
C LEU A 4 0.59 -2.82 -0.85
N ILE A 5 0.51 -3.04 0.46
CA ILE A 5 -0.69 -2.78 1.27
C ILE A 5 -0.32 -1.69 2.28
N THR A 6 -0.99 -0.54 2.19
CA THR A 6 -0.81 0.57 3.15
C THR A 6 -1.56 0.30 4.46
N GLY A 7 -1.40 1.18 5.47
CA GLY A 7 -1.98 0.96 6.80
C GLY A 7 -1.43 -0.29 7.48
N GLY A 8 -0.16 -0.62 7.24
CA GLY A 8 0.52 -1.84 7.66
C GLY A 8 0.50 -2.13 9.17
N LYS A 9 0.29 -1.11 10.02
CA LYS A 9 0.07 -1.30 11.48
C LYS A 9 -1.34 -1.75 11.84
N SER A 10 -2.29 -1.63 10.91
CA SER A 10 -3.69 -1.90 11.18
C SER A 10 -4.00 -3.40 11.18
N ILE A 11 -4.96 -3.79 12.02
CA ILE A 11 -5.53 -5.14 11.99
C ILE A 11 -6.16 -5.44 10.63
N LYS A 12 -6.66 -4.41 9.93
CA LYS A 12 -7.28 -4.53 8.61
C LYS A 12 -6.24 -4.99 7.56
N ALA A 13 -5.08 -4.36 7.51
CA ALA A 13 -3.96 -4.76 6.64
C ALA A 13 -3.47 -6.17 6.98
N LEU A 14 -3.26 -6.49 8.26
CA LEU A 14 -2.80 -7.82 8.68
C LEU A 14 -3.78 -8.94 8.30
N LYS A 15 -5.09 -8.67 8.31
CA LYS A 15 -6.10 -9.62 7.84
C LYS A 15 -6.03 -9.84 6.33
N LEU A 16 -5.72 -8.81 5.55
CA LEU A 16 -5.65 -8.90 4.08
C LEU A 16 -4.51 -9.80 3.60
N ILE A 17 -3.40 -9.90 4.34
CA ILE A 17 -2.28 -10.79 3.98
C ILE A 17 -2.75 -12.22 3.70
N LYS A 18 -3.74 -12.72 4.46
CA LYS A 18 -4.30 -14.06 4.29
C LYS A 18 -4.97 -14.28 2.94
N ALA A 19 -5.51 -13.23 2.32
CA ALA A 19 -6.11 -13.28 1.00
C ALA A 19 -5.06 -13.38 -0.13
N TYR A 20 -3.80 -13.06 0.19
CA TYR A 20 -2.66 -13.00 -0.74
C TYR A 20 -1.54 -13.94 -0.32
N SER A 21 -1.88 -15.13 0.20
CA SER A 21 -0.90 -16.06 0.79
C SER A 21 0.15 -16.61 -0.19
N ASN A 22 -0.12 -16.52 -1.50
CA ASN A 22 0.80 -16.95 -2.56
C ASN A 22 1.59 -15.79 -3.18
N ASP A 23 1.37 -14.57 -2.69
CA ASP A 23 1.98 -13.34 -3.19
C ASP A 23 3.02 -12.81 -2.20
N LYS A 24 3.91 -11.93 -2.70
CA LYS A 24 4.85 -11.20 -1.85
C LYS A 24 4.17 -9.92 -1.37
N VAL A 25 3.83 -9.86 -0.09
CA VAL A 25 3.15 -8.69 0.48
C VAL A 25 4.16 -7.74 1.13
N ILE A 26 4.11 -6.47 0.76
CA ILE A 26 4.76 -5.38 1.48
C ILE A 26 3.70 -4.65 2.28
N LEU A 27 3.87 -4.59 3.59
CA LEU A 27 3.07 -3.77 4.48
C LEU A 27 3.76 -2.42 4.64
N ALA A 28 3.05 -1.35 4.30
CA ALA A 28 3.58 0.00 4.38
C ALA A 28 2.70 0.88 5.27
N ASP A 29 3.31 1.80 6.00
CA ASP A 29 2.58 2.78 6.81
C ASP A 29 3.48 3.97 7.12
N TYR A 30 2.90 5.06 7.60
CA TYR A 30 3.62 6.27 7.95
C TYR A 30 4.34 6.15 9.29
N GLY A 31 5.49 6.81 9.40
CA GLY A 31 6.34 6.78 10.59
C GLY A 31 7.06 5.45 10.77
N ASP A 32 7.45 5.16 12.01
CA ASP A 32 8.27 3.98 12.30
C ASP A 32 7.52 2.68 12.02
N MET A 33 8.22 1.77 11.34
CA MET A 33 7.74 0.42 11.05
C MET A 33 8.50 -0.65 11.84
N PRO A 34 7.81 -1.74 12.23
CA PRO A 34 8.49 -2.86 12.82
C PRO A 34 9.45 -3.50 11.82
N SER A 35 10.63 -3.92 12.29
CA SER A 35 11.56 -4.70 11.51
C SER A 35 11.68 -6.08 12.15
N PHE A 36 10.85 -7.01 11.67
CA PHE A 36 11.00 -8.43 11.99
C PHE A 36 10.95 -9.27 10.71
N PRO A 37 11.83 -10.27 10.59
CA PRO A 37 11.87 -11.13 9.43
C PRO A 37 10.60 -11.98 9.35
N SER A 38 9.88 -11.88 8.24
CA SER A 38 8.78 -12.76 7.87
C SER A 38 9.04 -13.29 6.47
N ILE A 39 8.73 -14.57 6.24
CA ILE A 39 8.91 -15.22 4.94
C ILE A 39 7.84 -14.73 3.95
N THR A 40 6.68 -14.33 4.46
CA THR A 40 5.47 -14.05 3.66
C THR A 40 5.21 -12.56 3.45
N TYR A 41 5.79 -11.68 4.27
CA TYR A 41 5.63 -10.24 4.12
C TYR A 41 6.82 -9.46 4.68
N SER A 42 7.03 -8.25 4.19
CA SER A 42 7.99 -7.29 4.74
C SER A 42 7.26 -6.01 5.18
N PHE A 43 7.93 -5.20 6.00
CA PHE A 43 7.46 -3.87 6.35
C PHE A 43 8.35 -2.80 5.73
N ILE A 44 7.74 -1.72 5.25
CA ILE A 44 8.46 -0.50 4.82
C ILE A 44 7.79 0.74 5.40
N SER A 45 8.59 1.73 5.79
CA SER A 45 8.04 3.03 6.20
C SER A 45 7.75 3.88 4.97
N LEU A 46 6.58 4.53 4.95
CA LEU A 46 6.24 5.59 3.99
C LEU A 46 6.85 6.95 4.38
N GLY A 47 7.58 7.01 5.50
CA GLY A 47 8.13 8.24 6.05
C GLY A 47 7.08 9.12 6.71
N ILE A 48 7.30 10.43 6.68
CA ILE A 48 6.38 11.42 7.26
C ILE A 48 5.17 11.56 6.32
N GLN A 49 3.97 11.49 6.90
CA GLN A 49 2.73 11.70 6.15
C GLN A 49 2.68 13.10 5.55
N ASN A 50 2.52 13.18 4.24
CA ASN A 50 2.25 14.42 3.51
C ASN A 50 1.14 14.18 2.49
N ASN A 51 -0.05 14.69 2.80
CA ASN A 51 -1.25 14.48 1.99
C ASN A 51 -1.20 15.21 0.64
N GLU A 52 -0.39 16.26 0.50
CA GLU A 52 -0.29 17.04 -0.75
C GLU A 52 0.40 16.26 -1.87
N VAL A 53 1.24 15.28 -1.51
CA VAL A 53 2.06 14.50 -2.46
C VAL A 53 1.88 12.99 -2.28
N VAL A 54 0.84 12.56 -1.57
CA VAL A 54 0.67 11.15 -1.16
C VAL A 54 0.62 10.20 -2.36
N ALA A 55 -0.13 10.53 -3.42
CA ALA A 55 -0.24 9.67 -4.59
C ALA A 55 1.10 9.58 -5.35
N HIS A 56 1.86 10.67 -5.42
CA HIS A 56 3.18 10.69 -6.05
C HIS A 56 4.18 9.86 -5.24
N ASN A 57 4.23 10.06 -3.92
CA ASN A 57 5.09 9.28 -3.04
C ASN A 57 4.78 7.79 -3.10
N LEU A 58 3.49 7.41 -3.08
CA LEU A 58 3.08 6.01 -3.18
C LEU A 58 3.46 5.41 -4.54
N LEU A 59 3.35 6.17 -5.63
CA LEU A 59 3.81 5.73 -6.95
C LEU A 59 5.32 5.50 -6.97
N THR A 60 6.12 6.44 -6.46
CA THR A 60 7.57 6.29 -6.36
C THR A 60 7.94 5.03 -5.58
N ILE A 61 7.29 4.80 -4.44
CA ILE A 61 7.52 3.60 -3.63
C ILE A 61 7.13 2.33 -4.38
N CYS A 62 6.03 2.36 -5.14
CA CYS A 62 5.64 1.22 -5.98
C CYS A 62 6.71 0.89 -7.03
N LEU A 63 7.33 1.91 -7.63
CA LEU A 63 8.39 1.75 -8.61
C LEU A 63 9.70 1.26 -7.98
N ASP A 64 10.12 1.86 -6.87
CA ASP A 64 11.33 1.49 -6.12
C ASP A 64 11.27 0.04 -5.64
N GLU A 65 10.09 -0.37 -5.15
CA GLU A 65 9.83 -1.74 -4.73
C GLU A 65 9.44 -2.66 -5.89
N ALA A 66 9.28 -2.18 -7.11
CA ALA A 66 8.82 -2.96 -8.26
C ALA A 66 7.59 -3.83 -7.92
N VAL A 67 6.55 -3.19 -7.34
CA VAL A 67 5.29 -3.88 -7.02
C VAL A 67 4.37 -3.93 -8.24
N ASP A 68 3.58 -5.00 -8.32
CA ASP A 68 2.59 -5.20 -9.38
C ASP A 68 1.24 -4.56 -9.04
N ALA A 69 0.96 -4.33 -7.74
CA ALA A 69 -0.31 -3.80 -7.27
C ALA A 69 -0.18 -3.02 -5.95
N ILE A 70 -1.10 -2.08 -5.75
CA ILE A 70 -1.25 -1.32 -4.50
C ILE A 70 -2.68 -1.42 -3.95
N ILE A 71 -2.79 -1.61 -2.64
CA ILE A 71 -4.02 -1.55 -1.85
C ILE A 71 -3.91 -0.38 -0.86
N PRO A 72 -4.42 0.82 -1.23
CA PRO A 72 -4.49 1.95 -0.30
C PRO A 72 -5.61 1.70 0.73
N LEU A 73 -5.32 1.84 2.02
CA LEU A 73 -6.27 1.59 3.10
C LEU A 73 -6.70 2.88 3.79
N HIS A 74 -5.86 3.93 3.82
CA HIS A 74 -6.30 5.18 4.40
C HIS A 74 -7.16 5.97 3.42
N LYS A 75 -8.23 6.59 3.94
CA LYS A 75 -9.16 7.37 3.12
C LYS A 75 -8.46 8.46 2.29
N PHE A 76 -7.50 9.17 2.89
CA PHE A 76 -6.76 10.23 2.19
C PHE A 76 -5.88 9.68 1.05
N GLU A 77 -5.41 8.43 1.14
CA GLU A 77 -4.65 7.78 0.06
C GLU A 77 -5.59 7.38 -1.07
N VAL A 78 -6.72 6.76 -0.71
CA VAL A 78 -7.76 6.33 -1.66
C VAL A 78 -8.26 7.53 -2.48
N ASP A 79 -8.58 8.63 -1.80
CA ASP A 79 -9.13 9.83 -2.45
C ASP A 79 -8.13 10.45 -3.45
N GLU A 80 -6.82 10.41 -3.18
CA GLU A 80 -5.79 10.94 -4.08
C GLU A 80 -5.39 9.96 -5.19
N ILE A 81 -5.24 8.66 -4.89
CA ILE A 81 -4.92 7.63 -5.88
C ILE A 81 -6.05 7.49 -6.90
N LEU A 82 -7.31 7.66 -6.50
CA LEU A 82 -8.43 7.59 -7.44
C LEU A 82 -8.34 8.70 -8.50
N LYS A 83 -7.83 9.88 -8.14
CA LYS A 83 -7.62 11.00 -9.09
C LYS A 83 -6.47 10.73 -10.06
N THR A 84 -5.51 9.90 -9.67
CA THR A 84 -4.29 9.61 -10.44
C THR A 84 -4.20 8.16 -10.89
N SER A 85 -5.29 7.40 -10.88
CA SER A 85 -5.28 5.96 -11.16
C SER A 85 -4.75 5.62 -12.56
N VAL A 86 -4.99 6.49 -13.53
CA VAL A 86 -4.45 6.38 -14.89
C VAL A 86 -2.92 6.37 -14.89
N LEU A 87 -2.28 7.18 -14.03
CA LEU A 87 -0.82 7.23 -13.92
C LEU A 87 -0.26 5.90 -13.40
N PHE A 88 -0.92 5.26 -12.42
CA PHE A 88 -0.51 3.94 -11.94
C PHE A 88 -0.61 2.88 -13.03
N ASP A 89 -1.68 2.92 -13.84
CA ASP A 89 -1.89 2.02 -14.97
C ASP A 89 -0.81 2.18 -16.05
N GLU A 90 -0.38 3.42 -16.35
CA GLU A 90 0.74 3.70 -17.27
C GLU A 90 2.05 3.02 -16.85
N PHE A 91 2.25 2.79 -15.55
CA PHE A 91 3.40 2.07 -15.00
C PHE A 91 3.14 0.59 -14.73
N ASN A 92 2.03 0.02 -15.21
CA ASN A 92 1.59 -1.36 -14.97
C ASN A 92 1.38 -1.71 -13.49
N ILE A 93 1.00 -0.73 -12.67
CA ILE A 93 0.69 -0.94 -11.26
C ILE A 93 -0.82 -0.99 -11.10
N THR A 94 -1.34 -2.14 -10.68
CA THR A 94 -2.78 -2.33 -10.48
C THR A 94 -3.23 -1.66 -9.17
N VAL A 95 -4.14 -0.69 -9.25
CA VAL A 95 -4.79 -0.11 -8.07
C VAL A 95 -5.98 -0.98 -7.66
N ILE A 96 -5.91 -1.61 -6.49
CA ILE A 96 -6.98 -2.41 -5.91
C ILE A 96 -7.64 -1.61 -4.79
N LEU A 97 -8.83 -1.07 -5.04
CA LEU A 97 -9.56 -0.29 -4.05
C LEU A 97 -10.09 -1.18 -2.92
N PRO A 98 -9.96 -0.76 -1.65
CA PRO A 98 -10.49 -1.52 -0.52
C PRO A 98 -12.02 -1.46 -0.50
N LEU A 99 -12.65 -2.50 0.04
CA LEU A 99 -14.06 -2.43 0.43
C LEU A 99 -14.25 -1.36 1.53
N PRO A 100 -15.43 -0.73 1.65
CA PRO A 100 -15.68 0.33 2.64
C PRO A 100 -15.27 -0.04 4.07
N ASP A 101 -15.52 -1.28 4.50
CA ASP A 101 -15.18 -1.77 5.84
C ASP A 101 -13.66 -1.85 6.09
N TYR A 102 -12.86 -1.89 5.03
CA TYR A 102 -11.41 -1.94 5.10
C TYR A 102 -10.75 -0.56 5.08
N VAL A 103 -11.49 0.49 4.74
CA VAL A 103 -10.98 1.87 4.76
C VAL A 103 -10.72 2.32 6.19
N ILE A 104 -9.54 2.89 6.42
CA ILE A 104 -9.12 3.55 7.66
C ILE A 104 -9.43 5.04 7.50
N ILE A 105 -10.28 5.56 8.39
CA ILE A 105 -10.72 6.96 8.39
C ILE A 105 -9.81 7.75 9.33
#